data_AF-A0A1E4Q4T4-F1
#
_entry.id   AF-A0A1E4Q4T4-F1
#
_cell.length_a   1.000
_cell.length_b   1.000
_cell.length_c   1.000
_cell.angle_alpha   90.00
_cell.angle_beta   90.00
_cell.angle_gamma   90.00
#
_symmetry.space_group_name_H-M   'P 1'
#
loop_
_entity.id
_entity.type
_entity.pdbx_description
1 polymer ?
#
loop_
_entity_poly.entity_id
_entity_poly.type
_entity_poly.pdbx_seq_one_letter_code
_entity_poly.pdbx_strand_id
1 'polypeptide(L)'
;MTDPDDRFGMPESAFKAARESHGLDSPVFRAGMYVPTRHEVATLPATQLSSIVIDWMWESPSELIPDNAQIGALREILLARSDVDLPEVQQLIAECDDYLKA
;
A
#
# COMPACT_ATOMS: atom_id res chain seq x y z
N MET A 1 12.79 3.69 -15.75
CA MET A 1 12.95 3.00 -14.46
C MET A 1 12.16 3.80 -13.45
N THR A 2 11.17 3.19 -12.82
CA THR A 2 10.39 3.83 -11.76
C THR A 2 11.24 3.88 -10.48
N ASP A 3 11.16 4.98 -9.75
CA ASP A 3 11.94 5.20 -8.51
C ASP A 3 11.57 4.14 -7.45
N PRO A 4 12.52 3.38 -6.88
CA PRO A 4 12.23 2.37 -5.86
C PRO A 4 11.64 2.96 -4.57
N ASP A 5 11.94 4.21 -4.23
CA ASP A 5 11.44 4.88 -3.03
C ASP A 5 10.10 5.62 -3.27
N ASP A 6 9.60 5.60 -4.51
CA ASP A 6 8.29 6.12 -4.86
C ASP A 6 7.16 5.33 -4.17
N ARG A 7 6.19 6.07 -3.65
CA ARG A 7 4.96 5.54 -3.03
C ARG A 7 3.83 5.53 -4.06
N PHE A 8 4.10 4.92 -5.21
CA PHE A 8 3.16 4.81 -6.33
C PHE A 8 2.61 6.17 -6.81
N GLY A 9 3.45 7.21 -6.84
CA GLY A 9 3.07 8.56 -7.25
C GLY A 9 2.23 9.33 -6.23
N MET A 10 2.04 8.81 -5.02
CA MET A 10 1.30 9.48 -3.95
C MET A 10 2.03 10.78 -3.56
N PRO A 11 1.40 11.96 -3.69
CA PRO A 11 2.08 13.22 -3.45
C PRO A 11 2.29 13.47 -1.95
N GLU A 12 3.39 14.12 -1.57
CA GLU A 12 3.66 14.50 -0.17
C GLU A 12 2.52 15.32 0.46
N SER A 13 1.81 16.11 -0.35
CA SER A 13 0.64 16.88 0.09
C SER A 13 -0.51 16.00 0.58
N ALA A 14 -0.67 14.78 0.04
CA ALA A 14 -1.70 13.85 0.48
C ALA A 14 -1.40 13.32 1.90
N PHE A 15 -0.14 12.97 2.17
CA PHE A 15 0.30 12.57 3.51
C PHE A 15 0.14 13.71 4.52
N LYS A 16 0.47 14.94 4.11
CA LYS A 16 0.27 16.12 4.94
C LYS A 16 -1.22 16.35 5.24
N ALA A 17 -2.07 16.30 4.21
CA ALA A 17 -3.51 16.48 4.36
C ALA A 17 -4.12 15.40 5.26
N ALA A 18 -3.79 14.13 5.04
CA ALA A 18 -4.21 13.02 5.90
C ALA A 18 -3.81 13.28 7.37
N ARG A 19 -2.57 13.73 7.61
CA ARG A 19 -2.10 14.05 8.97
C ARG A 19 -2.83 15.24 9.60
N GLU A 20 -3.12 16.28 8.82
CA GLU A 20 -3.83 17.49 9.28
C GLU A 20 -5.31 17.20 9.58
N SER A 21 -5.99 16.46 8.69
CA SER A 21 -7.39 16.02 8.85
C SER A 21 -7.58 15.15 10.11
N HIS A 22 -6.55 14.39 10.51
CA HIS A 22 -6.60 13.48 11.66
C HIS A 22 -6.21 14.09 13.00
N GLY A 23 -5.86 15.38 13.02
CA GLY A 23 -5.42 16.10 14.21
C GLY A 23 -3.98 15.78 14.55
N LEU A 24 -3.12 16.80 14.53
CA LEU A 24 -1.69 16.68 14.80
C LEU A 24 -1.36 16.08 16.19
N ASP A 25 -2.33 16.14 17.11
CA ASP A 25 -2.23 15.69 18.50
C ASP A 25 -3.10 14.45 18.81
N SER A 26 -3.63 13.75 17.80
CA SER A 26 -4.40 12.53 18.04
C SER A 26 -3.47 11.42 18.58
N PRO A 27 -3.75 10.86 19.77
CA PRO A 27 -2.93 9.77 20.33
C PRO A 27 -3.19 8.42 19.64
N VAL A 28 -4.12 8.36 18.69
CA VAL A 28 -4.53 7.14 18.01
C VAL A 28 -3.85 7.05 16.65
N PHE A 29 -3.02 6.03 16.46
CA PHE A 29 -2.51 5.65 15.15
C PHE A 29 -3.66 5.09 14.31
N ARG A 30 -4.09 5.82 13.27
CA ARG A 30 -5.07 5.33 12.31
C ARG A 30 -4.39 4.35 11.34
N ALA A 31 -5.01 3.20 11.11
CA ALA A 31 -4.62 2.28 10.03
C ALA A 31 -4.68 3.00 8.67
N GLY A 32 -3.88 2.54 7.70
CA GLY A 32 -3.91 3.04 6.33
C GLY A 32 -3.29 4.43 6.14
N MET A 33 -2.62 4.98 7.14
CA MET A 33 -1.84 6.23 7.05
C MET A 33 -0.48 6.05 6.37
N TYR A 34 -0.06 4.79 6.16
CA TYR A 34 1.21 4.45 5.55
C TYR A 34 0.99 3.85 4.16
N VAL A 35 1.67 4.42 3.16
CA VAL A 35 1.73 3.88 1.81
C VAL A 35 3.14 3.28 1.62
N PRO A 36 3.26 1.99 1.26
CA PRO A 36 4.56 1.36 1.06
C PRO A 36 5.27 1.94 -0.15
N THR A 37 6.61 1.95 -0.12
CA THR A 37 7.40 2.21 -1.31
C THR A 37 7.43 0.98 -2.22
N ARG A 38 7.77 1.18 -3.49
CA ARG A 38 7.96 0.07 -4.43
C ARG A 38 9.04 -0.91 -3.97
N HIS A 39 10.09 -0.40 -3.33
CA HIS A 39 11.15 -1.23 -2.75
C HIS A 39 10.63 -2.10 -1.60
N GLU A 40 9.83 -1.53 -0.71
CA GLU A 40 9.23 -2.27 0.40
C GLU A 40 8.33 -3.40 -0.10
N VAL A 41 7.50 -3.14 -1.11
CA VAL A 41 6.65 -4.17 -1.73
C VAL A 41 7.51 -5.29 -2.34
N ALA A 42 8.66 -4.96 -2.92
CA ALA A 42 9.53 -5.96 -3.52
C ALA A 42 10.34 -6.78 -2.50
N THR A 43 10.59 -6.26 -1.30
CA THR A 43 11.63 -6.80 -0.41
C THR A 43 11.18 -7.15 1.00
N LEU A 44 10.12 -6.52 1.52
CA LEU A 44 9.66 -6.81 2.87
C LEU A 44 9.15 -8.26 2.99
N PRO A 45 9.29 -8.90 4.16
CA PRO A 45 8.65 -10.18 4.43
C PRO A 45 7.14 -10.07 4.22
N ALA A 46 6.54 -11.09 3.61
CA ALA A 46 5.12 -11.08 3.26
C ALA A 46 4.21 -10.77 4.47
N THR A 47 4.53 -11.31 5.65
CA THR A 47 3.78 -11.05 6.89
C THR A 47 3.76 -9.58 7.32
N GLN A 48 4.86 -8.85 7.12
CA GLN A 48 4.93 -7.41 7.41
C GLN A 48 4.23 -6.60 6.32
N LEU A 49 4.42 -7.01 5.06
CA LEU A 49 3.82 -6.36 3.91
C LEU A 49 2.30 -6.46 3.95
N SER A 50 1.74 -7.58 4.42
CA SER A 50 0.31 -7.82 4.46
C SER A 50 -0.44 -6.76 5.27
N SER A 51 -0.01 -6.49 6.50
CA SER A 51 -0.65 -5.45 7.33
C SER A 51 -0.62 -4.09 6.63
N ILE A 52 0.51 -3.72 6.06
CA ILE A 52 0.67 -2.42 5.39
C ILE A 52 -0.26 -2.29 4.18
N VAL A 53 -0.27 -3.30 3.32
CA VAL A 53 -1.04 -3.28 2.06
C VAL A 53 -2.54 -3.37 2.31
N ILE A 54 -2.97 -4.23 3.23
CA ILE A 54 -4.39 -4.36 3.60
C ILE A 54 -4.91 -3.07 4.21
N ASP A 55 -4.16 -2.49 5.15
CA ASP A 55 -4.50 -1.22 5.78
C ASP A 55 -4.58 -0.09 4.74
N TRP A 56 -3.65 -0.05 3.78
CA TRP A 56 -3.67 0.94 2.70
C TRP A 56 -4.87 0.77 1.75
N MET A 57 -5.21 -0.46 1.36
CA MET A 57 -6.33 -0.69 0.44
C MET A 57 -7.68 -0.40 1.08
N TRP A 58 -7.89 -0.83 2.32
CA TRP A 58 -9.24 -0.91 2.90
C TRP A 58 -9.51 0.11 4.00
N GLU A 59 -8.48 0.57 4.71
CA GLU A 59 -8.64 1.40 5.91
C GLU A 59 -8.12 2.84 5.72
N SER A 60 -7.54 3.14 4.55
CA SER A 60 -6.95 4.44 4.28
C SER A 60 -7.93 5.61 4.39
N PRO A 61 -7.46 6.76 4.89
CA PRO A 61 -8.21 8.01 4.80
C PRO A 61 -8.39 8.42 3.34
N SER A 62 -9.40 9.24 3.07
CA SER A 62 -9.78 9.70 1.72
C SER A 62 -8.63 10.22 0.87
N GLU A 63 -7.64 10.85 1.51
CA GLU A 63 -6.47 11.46 0.88
C GLU A 63 -5.46 10.42 0.39
N LEU A 64 -5.48 9.20 0.94
CA LEU A 64 -4.53 8.13 0.67
C LEU A 64 -5.17 6.89 0.06
N ILE A 65 -6.49 6.90 -0.21
CA ILE A 65 -7.17 5.80 -0.89
C ILE A 65 -6.46 5.56 -2.23
N PRO A 66 -5.96 4.34 -2.47
CA PRO A 66 -5.26 4.05 -3.72
C PRO A 66 -6.21 4.08 -4.91
N ASP A 67 -5.71 4.45 -6.09
CA ASP A 67 -6.42 4.23 -7.33
C ASP A 67 -6.08 2.87 -7.97
N ASN A 68 -6.85 2.48 -9.00
CA ASN A 68 -6.65 1.20 -9.67
C ASN A 68 -5.29 1.10 -10.38
N ALA A 69 -4.69 2.22 -10.80
CA ALA A 69 -3.36 2.19 -11.41
C ALA A 69 -2.27 1.91 -10.36
N GLN A 70 -2.43 2.47 -9.15
CA GLN A 70 -1.54 2.21 -8.01
C GLN A 70 -1.63 0.74 -7.57
N ILE A 71 -2.83 0.19 -7.42
CA ILE A 71 -3.02 -1.23 -7.07
C ILE A 71 -2.55 -2.17 -8.19
N GLY A 72 -2.76 -1.79 -9.46
CA GLY A 72 -2.20 -2.52 -10.59
C GLY A 72 -0.67 -2.62 -10.52
N ALA A 73 0.00 -1.50 -10.26
CA ALA A 73 1.45 -1.45 -10.12
C ALA A 73 1.95 -2.21 -8.88
N LEU A 74 1.22 -2.15 -7.76
CA LEU A 74 1.51 -2.93 -6.55
C LEU A 74 1.50 -4.43 -6.86
N ARG A 75 0.43 -4.89 -7.53
CA ARG A 75 0.25 -6.28 -7.95
C ARG A 75 1.36 -6.75 -8.90
N GLU A 76 1.76 -5.93 -9.85
CA GLU A 76 2.88 -6.26 -10.76
C GLU A 76 4.18 -6.53 -10.00
N ILE A 77 4.47 -5.74 -8.96
CA ILE A 77 5.67 -5.95 -8.12
C ILE A 77 5.54 -7.26 -7.34
N LEU A 78 4.39 -7.54 -6.73
CA LEU A 78 4.14 -8.79 -6.00
C LEU A 78 4.34 -10.02 -6.89
N LEU A 79 3.85 -9.97 -8.13
CA LEU A 79 4.01 -11.04 -9.12
C LEU A 79 5.46 -11.26 -9.55
N ALA A 80 6.32 -10.23 -9.44
CA ALA A 80 7.73 -10.30 -9.81
C ALA A 80 8.64 -10.76 -8.66
N ARG A 81 8.11 -10.96 -7.45
CA ARG A 81 8.91 -11.40 -6.30
C ARG A 81 9.40 -12.83 -6.45
N SER A 82 10.56 -13.13 -5.90
CA SER A 82 11.12 -14.49 -5.91
C SER A 82 10.36 -15.48 -5.01
N ASP A 83 9.63 -14.97 -4.03
CA ASP A 83 8.83 -15.73 -3.07
C ASP A 83 7.32 -15.66 -3.40
N VAL A 84 6.98 -15.40 -4.67
CA VAL A 84 5.59 -15.24 -5.15
C VAL A 84 4.70 -16.44 -4.80
N ASP A 85 5.25 -17.65 -4.76
CA ASP A 85 4.48 -18.86 -4.45
C ASP A 85 4.13 -19.03 -2.95
N LEU A 86 4.62 -18.13 -2.08
CA LEU A 86 4.24 -18.16 -0.67
C LEU A 86 2.74 -17.81 -0.50
N PRO A 87 2.01 -18.54 0.37
CA PRO A 87 0.59 -18.30 0.59
C PRO A 87 0.26 -16.85 0.94
N GLU A 88 1.10 -16.19 1.73
CA GLU A 88 0.93 -14.81 2.15
C GLU A 88 1.05 -13.82 0.97
N VAL A 89 1.97 -14.08 0.02
CA VAL A 89 2.12 -13.24 -1.19
C VAL A 89 0.97 -13.49 -2.15
N GLN A 90 0.57 -14.75 -2.33
CA GLN A 90 -0.61 -15.11 -3.13
C GLN A 90 -1.89 -14.48 -2.59
N GLN A 91 -2.06 -14.46 -1.26
CA GLN A 91 -3.20 -13.79 -0.64
C GLN A 91 -3.19 -12.29 -0.94
N LEU A 92 -2.04 -11.61 -0.85
CA LEU A 92 -1.97 -10.19 -1.19
C LEU A 92 -2.29 -9.91 -2.66
N ILE A 93 -1.86 -10.79 -3.58
CA ILE A 93 -2.22 -10.69 -5.00
C ILE A 93 -3.73 -10.84 -5.18
N ALA A 94 -4.37 -11.77 -4.46
CA ALA A 94 -5.81 -11.96 -4.50
C ALA A 94 -6.57 -10.74 -3.95
N GLU A 95 -6.12 -10.14 -2.85
CA GLU A 95 -6.68 -8.89 -2.32
C GLU A 95 -6.57 -7.75 -3.34
N CYS A 96 -5.43 -7.63 -4.03
CA CYS A 96 -5.28 -6.66 -5.12
C CYS A 96 -6.26 -6.94 -6.27
N ASP A 97 -6.44 -8.21 -6.65
CA ASP A 97 -7.38 -8.62 -7.69
C ASP A 97 -8.83 -8.30 -7.31
N ASP A 98 -9.19 -8.42 -6.04
CA ASP A 98 -10.53 -8.11 -5.57
C ASP A 98 -10.77 -6.61 -5.47
N TYR A 99 -9.76 -5.84 -5.03
CA TYR A 99 -9.81 -4.38 -5.09
C TYR A 99 -10.03 -3.86 -6.51
N LEU A 100 -9.33 -4.41 -7.51
CA LEU A 100 -9.43 -3.97 -8.91
C LEU A 100 -10.76 -4.31 -9.58
N LYS A 101 -11.59 -5.17 -8.97
CA LYS A 101 -12.94 -5.52 -9.44
C LYS A 101 -14.04 -4.72 -8.76
N ALA A 102 -13.75 -4.10 -7.61
CA ALA A 102 -14.69 -3.30 -6.82
C ALA A 102 -15.05 -1.99 -7.55
#